data_AF-A0AA37UMG6-F1
#
_entry.id   AF-A0AA37UMG6-F1
#
_cell.length_a   1.000
_cell.length_b   1.000
_cell.length_c   1.000
_cell.angle_alpha   90.00
_cell.angle_beta   90.00
_cell.angle_gamma   90.00
#
_symmetry.space_group_name_H-M   'P 1'
#
loop_
_entity.id
_entity.type
_entity.pdbx_description
1 polymer ?
#
loop_
_entity_poly.entity_id
_entity_poly.type
_entity_poly.pdbx_seq_one_letter_code
_entity_poly.pdbx_strand_id
1 'polypeptide(L)' 'MTLTQPTETGTVTAVRTARDALGALDRRSPGSSARLRLEFLDARDRFQAGEIDAAALIAASERIRSLAAGD' A
#
# COMPACT_ATOMS: atom_id res chain seq x y z
N MET A 1 1.53 21.99 17.28
CA MET A 1 1.96 20.68 16.73
C MET A 1 0.73 20.03 16.11
N THR A 2 0.55 20.16 14.80
CA THR A 2 -0.55 19.49 14.11
C THR A 2 -0.12 18.04 13.94
N LEU A 3 -0.62 17.17 14.81
CA LEU A 3 -0.61 15.73 14.57
C LEU A 3 -1.37 15.53 13.26
N THR A 4 -0.65 15.27 12.18
CA THR A 4 -1.24 14.91 10.89
C THR A 4 -1.92 13.57 11.09
N GLN A 5 -3.17 13.61 11.57
CA GLN A 5 -4.03 12.45 11.56
C GLN A 5 -4.09 12.01 10.09
N PRO A 6 -3.79 10.75 9.76
CA PRO A 6 -3.98 10.25 8.41
C PRO A 6 -5.46 10.45 8.07
N THR A 7 -5.75 11.50 7.32
CA THR A 7 -7.11 11.80 6.87
C THR A 7 -7.53 10.66 5.94
N GLU A 8 -8.82 10.39 5.87
CA GLU A 8 -9.39 9.40 4.94
C GLU A 8 -8.81 9.57 3.51
N THR A 9 -8.57 10.82 3.10
CA THR A 9 -7.88 11.22 1.86
C THR A 9 -6.46 10.65 1.73
N GLY A 10 -5.66 10.67 2.80
CA GLY A 10 -4.28 10.15 2.81
C GLY A 10 -4.25 8.64 2.60
N THR A 11 -5.11 7.91 3.32
CA THR A 11 -5.25 6.45 3.19
C THR A 11 -5.71 6.04 1.79
N VAL A 12 -6.74 6.71 1.26
CA VAL A 12 -7.24 6.46 -0.11
C VAL A 12 -6.16 6.71 -1.16
N THR A 13 -5.38 7.80 -1.01
CA THR A 13 -4.30 8.14 -1.94
C THR A 13 -3.19 7.09 -1.91
N ALA A 14 -2.76 6.65 -0.72
CA ALA A 14 -1.72 5.64 -0.56
C ALA A 14 -2.15 4.30 -1.18
N VAL A 15 -3.36 3.83 -0.86
CA VAL A 15 -3.95 2.60 -1.40
C VAL A 15 -4.02 2.64 -2.92
N ARG A 16 -4.46 3.76 -3.51
CA ARG A 16 -4.55 3.89 -4.97
C ARG A 16 -3.17 3.84 -5.62
N THR A 17 -2.19 4.51 -5.02
CA THR A 17 -0.81 4.57 -5.51
C THR A 17 -0.13 3.20 -5.47
N ALA A 18 -0.29 2.45 -4.38
CA ALA A 18 0.23 1.08 -4.28
C ALA A 18 -0.38 0.16 -5.34
N ARG A 19 -1.69 0.28 -5.59
CA ARG A 19 -2.40 -0.52 -6.59
C ARG A 19 -1.92 -0.25 -8.01
N ASP A 20 -1.68 1.02 -8.34
CA ASP A 20 -1.12 1.42 -9.63
C ASP A 20 0.31 0.89 -9.82
N ALA A 21 1.15 1.05 -8.80
CA ALA A 21 2.52 0.55 -8.80
C ALA A 21 2.59 -0.97 -8.96
N LEU A 22 1.72 -1.72 -8.27
CA LEU A 22 1.57 -3.17 -8.46
C LEU A 22 1.16 -3.52 -9.89
N GLY A 23 0.26 -2.75 -10.50
CA GLY A 23 -0.13 -2.95 -11.90
C GLY A 23 1.00 -2.67 -12.88
N ALA A 24 1.81 -1.65 -12.62
CA ALA A 24 3.01 -1.37 -13.41
C ALA A 24 4.06 -2.48 -13.25
N LEU A 25 4.30 -2.95 -12.02
CA LEU A 25 5.22 -4.04 -11.74
C LEU A 25 4.76 -5.35 -12.36
N ASP A 26 3.46 -5.65 -12.34
CA ASP A 26 2.90 -6.86 -12.94
C ASP A 26 3.19 -6.97 -14.44
N ARG A 27 3.10 -5.84 -15.16
CA ARG A 27 3.46 -5.79 -16.59
C ARG A 27 4.94 -6.03 -16.84
N ARG A 28 5.82 -5.64 -15.90
CA ARG A 28 7.28 -5.76 -16.04
C ARG A 28 7.81 -7.11 -15.54
N SER A 29 7.26 -7.60 -14.43
CA SER A 29 7.74 -8.74 -13.65
C SER A 29 6.57 -9.40 -12.89
N PRO A 30 5.74 -10.23 -13.56
CA PRO A 30 4.51 -10.81 -12.99
C PRO A 30 4.76 -11.72 -11.78
N GLY A 31 5.95 -12.31 -11.64
CA GLY A 31 6.32 -13.11 -10.45
C GLY A 31 6.53 -12.28 -9.19
N SER A 32 7.12 -11.07 -9.33
CA SER A 32 7.41 -10.19 -8.20
C SER A 32 6.17 -9.40 -7.74
N SER A 33 5.23 -9.11 -8.65
CA SER A 33 3.97 -8.44 -8.32
C SER A 33 3.05 -9.29 -7.46
N ALA A 34 3.03 -10.61 -7.64
CA ALA A 34 2.14 -11.52 -6.91
C ALA A 34 2.37 -11.47 -5.39
N ARG A 35 3.65 -11.52 -4.95
CA ARG A 35 4.00 -11.48 -3.53
C ARG A 35 3.63 -10.14 -2.89
N LEU A 36 3.99 -9.03 -3.54
CA LEU A 36 3.69 -7.69 -3.05
C LEU A 36 2.17 -7.41 -3.04
N ARG A 37 1.43 -7.99 -3.98
CA ARG A 37 -0.03 -7.89 -4.02
C ARG A 37 -0.67 -8.64 -2.86
N LEU A 38 -0.17 -9.80 -2.49
CA LEU A 38 -0.64 -10.52 -1.30
C LEU A 38 -0.36 -9.73 -0.02
N GLU A 39 0.84 -9.15 0.12
CA GLU A 39 1.20 -8.29 1.26
C GLU A 39 0.29 -7.06 1.36
N PHE A 40 -0.05 -6.43 0.23
CA PHE A 40 -1.01 -5.32 0.20
C PHE A 40 -2.41 -5.73 0.67
N LEU A 41 -2.88 -6.90 0.21
CA LEU A 41 -4.21 -7.40 0.55
C LEU A 41 -4.31 -7.75 2.03
N ASP A 42 -3.27 -8.37 2.60
CA ASP A 42 -3.17 -8.64 4.04
C ASP A 42 -3.25 -7.35 4.85
N ALA A 43 -2.42 -6.34 4.53
CA ALA A 43 -2.44 -5.07 5.22
C ALA A 43 -3.82 -4.37 5.12
N ARG A 44 -4.48 -4.45 3.96
CA ARG A 44 -5.82 -3.89 3.80
C ARG A 44 -6.85 -4.63 4.64
N ASP A 45 -6.81 -5.96 4.67
CA ASP A 45 -7.73 -6.79 5.46
C ASP A 45 -7.60 -6.47 6.95
N ARG A 46 -6.37 -6.42 7.46
CA ARG A 46 -6.06 -6.05 8.85
C ARG A 46 -6.50 -4.63 9.19
N PHE A 47 -6.41 -3.69 8.25
CA PHE A 47 -6.96 -2.35 8.44
C PHE A 47 -8.49 -2.36 8.51
N GLN A 48 -9.16 -3.14 7.66
CA GLN A 48 -10.62 -3.28 7.69
C GLN A 48 -11.11 -4.00 8.95
N ALA A 49 -10.32 -4.93 9.48
CA ALA A 49 -10.55 -5.61 10.75
C ALA A 49 -10.25 -4.73 11.97
N GLY A 50 -9.63 -3.54 11.79
CA GLY A 50 -9.21 -2.66 12.87
C GLY A 50 -7.99 -3.16 13.65
N GLU A 51 -7.24 -4.13 13.11
CA GLU A 51 -6.00 -4.64 13.71
C GLU A 51 -4.81 -3.69 13.53
N ILE A 52 -4.84 -2.87 12.47
CA ILE A 52 -3.83 -1.86 12.20
C ILE A 52 -4.48 -0.50 11.91
N ASP A 53 -3.79 0.57 12.29
CA ASP A 53 -4.23 1.93 12.01
C ASP A 53 -3.96 2.37 10.56
N ALA A 54 -4.61 3.45 10.14
CA ALA A 54 -4.42 4.06 8.83
C ALA A 54 -2.95 4.39 8.51
N ALA A 55 -2.16 4.81 9.51
CA ALA A 55 -0.73 5.07 9.33
C ALA A 55 0.05 3.81 8.91
N ALA A 56 -0.29 2.65 9.48
CA ALA A 56 0.34 1.38 9.13
C ALA A 56 -0.04 0.93 7.71
N LEU A 57 -1.31 1.10 7.32
CA LEU A 57 -1.74 0.82 5.94
C LEU A 57 -1.06 1.75 4.92
N ILE A 58 -0.89 3.04 5.25
CA ILE A 58 -0.17 4.00 4.41
C ILE A 58 1.29 3.57 4.25
N ALA A 59 1.98 3.24 5.35
CA ALA A 59 3.37 2.79 5.31
C ALA A 59 3.55 1.51 4.46
N ALA A 60 2.64 0.54 4.59
CA ALA A 60 2.63 -0.66 3.75
C ALA A 60 2.44 -0.32 2.26
N SER A 61 1.51 0.60 1.97
CA SER A 61 1.23 1.06 0.60
C SER A 61 2.45 1.79 -0.02
N GLU A 62 3.12 2.64 0.75
CA GLU A 62 4.32 3.35 0.31
C GLU A 62 5.50 2.42 0.08
N ARG A 63 5.69 1.43 0.97
CA ARG A 63 6.71 0.38 0.80
C ARG A 63 6.50 -0.37 -0.52
N ILE A 64 5.27 -0.77 -0.81
CA ILE A 64 4.94 -1.49 -2.06
C ILE A 64 5.19 -0.62 -3.28
N ARG A 65 4.82 0.66 -3.21
CA ARG A 65 5.12 1.63 -4.26
C ARG A 65 6.64 1.72 -4.53
N SER A 66 7.45 1.86 -3.48
CA SER A 66 8.91 1.95 -3.59
C SER A 66 9.51 0.69 -4.21
N LEU A 67 9.11 -0.49 -3.71
CA LEU A 67 9.57 -1.78 -4.24
C LEU A 67 9.15 -2.01 -5.70
N ALA A 68 7.96 -1.56 -6.08
CA ALA A 68 7.47 -1.63 -7.46
C ALA A 68 8.15 -0.62 -8.40
N ALA A 69 8.59 0.52 -7.88
CA ALA A 69 9.37 1.52 -8.63
C ALA A 69 10.82 1.04 -8.90
N GLY A 70 11.33 0.09 -8.10
CA GLY A 70 12.68 -0.45 -8.23
C GLY A 70 13.75 0.44 -7.59
N ASP A 71 13.39 1.17 -6.53
CA ASP A 71 14.31 1.89 -5.64
C ASP A 71 14.90 0.95 -4.57
#